data_AF-A0A7R8CXE7-F1
#
_entry.id   AF-A0A7R8CXE7-F1
#
_cell.length_a   1.000
_cell.length_b   1.000
_cell.length_c   1.000
_cell.angle_alpha   90.00
_cell.angle_beta   90.00
_cell.angle_gamma   90.00
#
_symmetry.space_group_name_H-M   'P 1'
#
loop_
_entity.id
_entity.type
_entity.pdbx_description
1 polymer ?
#
loop_
_entity_poly.entity_id
_entity_poly.type
_entity_poly.pdbx_seq_one_letter_code
_entity_poly.pdbx_strand_id
1 'polypeptide(L)'
;MDYNRHKGDVDNLDMVIGAYSCRRMTARWPLAIFAISLTFPLTCLCNLERDQSDRMFHKSHKRRVFLEQLGKVIVAPFIERSKNVPRTEASAQIVKSFPSAGLPDRPDDQASTSTFKASKRKRCQFCPKEKGNNTNNTCFKCNKCICKGCSLSYCSS
;
A
#
# COMPACT_ATOMS: atom_id res chain seq x y z
N MET A 1 -28.35 -23.76 38.75
CA MET A 1 -28.07 -24.73 37.67
C MET A 1 -27.56 -23.93 36.49
N ASP A 2 -26.27 -23.59 36.50
CA ASP A 2 -25.67 -22.51 35.68
C ASP A 2 -24.68 -23.04 34.64
N TYR A 3 -24.67 -24.36 34.42
CA TYR A 3 -23.79 -25.03 33.47
C TYR A 3 -24.03 -24.56 32.03
N ASN A 4 -25.30 -24.48 31.61
CA ASN A 4 -25.66 -24.08 30.26
C ASN A 4 -25.27 -22.65 29.91
N ARG A 5 -25.03 -21.79 30.91
CA ARG A 5 -24.61 -20.41 30.71
C ARG A 5 -23.15 -20.31 30.27
N HIS A 6 -22.27 -21.16 30.79
CA HIS A 6 -20.82 -21.06 30.57
C HIS A 6 -20.25 -22.16 29.65
N LYS A 7 -21.02 -23.21 29.37
CA LYS A 7 -20.54 -24.34 28.54
C LYS A 7 -20.11 -23.94 27.13
N GLY A 8 -20.59 -22.80 26.61
CA GLY A 8 -20.30 -22.33 25.26
C GLY A 8 -19.12 -21.37 25.14
N ASP A 9 -18.48 -20.97 26.25
CA ASP A 9 -17.46 -19.91 26.20
C ASP A 9 -16.22 -20.35 25.41
N VAL A 10 -15.78 -21.60 25.59
CA VAL A 10 -14.67 -22.19 24.84
C VAL A 10 -15.03 -22.38 23.37
N ASP A 11 -16.22 -22.89 23.06
CA ASP A 11 -16.69 -23.08 21.69
C ASP A 11 -16.86 -21.75 20.94
N ASN A 12 -17.35 -20.72 21.63
CA ASN A 12 -17.48 -19.37 21.08
C ASN A 12 -16.10 -18.78 20.78
N LEU A 13 -15.12 -19.00 21.66
CA LEU A 13 -13.75 -18.59 21.43
C LEU A 13 -13.14 -19.33 20.23
N ASP A 14 -13.29 -20.65 20.15
CA ASP A 14 -12.79 -21.47 19.05
C ASP A 14 -13.40 -21.04 17.71
N MET A 15 -14.72 -20.80 17.68
CA MET A 15 -15.41 -20.24 16.50
C MET A 15 -14.80 -18.91 16.05
N VAL A 16 -14.50 -18.00 16.99
CA VAL A 16 -13.91 -16.70 16.66
C VAL A 16 -12.45 -16.86 16.21
N ILE A 17 -11.67 -17.73 16.85
CA ILE A 17 -10.30 -18.04 16.42
C ILE A 17 -10.32 -18.62 15.01
N GLY A 18 -11.23 -19.55 14.71
CA GLY A 18 -11.41 -20.14 13.38
C GLY A 18 -11.75 -19.09 12.32
N ALA A 19 -12.65 -18.15 12.62
CA ALA A 19 -13.07 -17.11 11.69
C ALA A 19 -12.00 -16.05 11.38
N TYR A 20 -11.10 -15.77 12.32
CA TYR A 20 -10.07 -14.72 12.20
C TYR A 20 -8.63 -15.26 12.20
N SER A 21 -8.45 -16.57 12.06
CA SER A 21 -7.13 -17.20 12.05
C SER A 21 -6.31 -16.75 10.86
N CYS A 22 -5.04 -16.41 11.12
CA CYS A 22 -4.03 -16.19 10.09
C CYS A 22 -3.30 -17.48 9.68
N ARG A 23 -3.80 -18.66 10.08
CA ARG A 23 -3.19 -19.95 9.78
C ARG A 23 -3.15 -20.20 8.28
N ARG A 24 -1.98 -20.58 7.78
CA ARG A 24 -1.78 -21.04 6.40
C ARG A 24 -1.51 -22.54 6.39
N MET A 25 -1.78 -23.18 5.26
CA MET A 25 -1.40 -24.58 5.05
C MET A 25 0.12 -24.69 5.14
N THR A 26 0.60 -25.50 6.10
CA THR A 26 2.04 -25.68 6.39
C THR A 26 2.30 -27.11 6.83
N ALA A 27 3.40 -27.69 6.35
CA ALA A 27 3.91 -28.98 6.84
C ALA A 27 4.79 -28.84 8.10
N ARG A 28 5.02 -27.60 8.57
CA ARG A 28 5.87 -27.30 9.73
C ARG A 28 5.00 -26.99 10.94
N TRP A 29 4.90 -27.93 11.87
CA TRP A 29 4.10 -27.78 13.09
C TRP A 29 4.43 -26.54 13.94
N PRO A 30 5.70 -26.10 14.08
CA PRO A 30 6.01 -24.86 14.82
C PRO A 30 5.32 -23.61 14.25
N LEU A 31 5.16 -23.54 12.93
CA LEU A 31 4.48 -22.42 12.28
C LEU A 31 2.96 -22.45 12.55
N ALA A 32 2.39 -23.65 12.73
CA ALA A 32 0.99 -23.79 13.12
C ALA A 32 0.77 -23.27 14.55
N ILE A 33 1.67 -23.60 15.48
CA ILE A 33 1.63 -23.06 16.86
C ILE A 33 1.77 -21.54 16.84
N PHE A 34 2.71 -21.00 16.07
CA PHE A 34 2.91 -19.55 15.94
C PHE A 34 1.65 -18.83 15.44
N ALA A 35 0.94 -19.40 14.47
CA ALA A 35 -0.30 -18.80 13.98
C ALA A 35 -1.40 -18.76 15.08
N ILE A 36 -1.48 -19.80 15.92
CA ILE A 36 -2.40 -19.87 17.05
C ILE A 36 -2.00 -18.85 18.13
N SER A 37 -0.72 -18.75 18.45
CA SER A 37 -0.20 -17.84 19.47
C SER A 37 -0.35 -16.36 19.09
N LEU A 38 -0.45 -16.04 17.79
CA LEU A 38 -0.82 -14.71 17.33
C LEU A 38 -2.34 -14.48 17.37
N THR A 39 -3.14 -15.45 16.93
CA THR A 39 -4.59 -15.25 16.77
C THR A 39 -5.30 -15.13 18.13
N PHE A 40 -4.94 -15.92 19.13
CA PHE A 40 -5.56 -15.93 20.46
C PHE A 40 -5.45 -14.58 21.22
N PRO A 41 -4.27 -13.96 21.41
CA PRO A 41 -4.19 -12.70 22.12
C PRO A 41 -4.89 -11.57 21.36
N LEU A 42 -4.89 -11.61 20.02
CA LEU A 42 -5.59 -10.63 19.20
C LEU A 42 -7.11 -10.68 19.41
N THR A 43 -7.70 -11.87 19.49
CA THR A 43 -9.14 -12.01 19.75
C THR A 43 -9.51 -11.57 21.16
N CYS A 44 -8.67 -11.85 22.16
CA CYS A 44 -8.85 -11.37 23.53
C CYS A 44 -8.79 -9.84 23.61
N LEU A 45 -7.78 -9.21 23.00
CA LEU A 45 -7.65 -7.74 22.93
C LEU A 45 -8.85 -7.09 22.23
N CYS A 46 -9.32 -7.67 21.12
CA CYS A 46 -10.52 -7.20 20.44
C CYS A 46 -11.76 -7.18 21.34
N ASN A 47 -11.90 -8.17 22.24
CA ASN A 47 -13.05 -8.27 23.13
C ASN A 47 -12.92 -7.27 24.30
N LEU A 48 -11.71 -7.05 24.82
CA LEU A 48 -11.46 -6.05 25.86
C LEU A 48 -11.71 -4.62 25.36
N GLU A 49 -11.20 -4.28 24.17
CA GLU A 49 -11.45 -2.95 23.59
C GLU A 49 -12.93 -2.72 23.25
N ARG A 50 -13.67 -3.78 22.92
CA ARG A 50 -15.13 -3.69 22.69
C ARG A 50 -15.90 -3.35 23.97
N ASP A 51 -15.42 -3.79 25.11
CA ASP A 51 -16.04 -3.55 26.41
C ASP A 51 -15.77 -2.12 26.89
N GLN A 52 -14.57 -1.61 26.60
CA GLN A 52 -14.16 -0.25 26.99
C GLN A 52 -14.61 0.85 26.01
N SER A 53 -14.76 0.53 24.72
CA SER A 53 -15.06 1.50 23.67
C SER A 53 -16.54 1.51 23.30
N ASP A 54 -17.28 2.39 23.99
CA ASP A 54 -18.63 2.80 23.60
C ASP A 54 -18.62 3.60 22.28
N ARG A 55 -17.46 3.82 21.65
CA ARG A 55 -17.29 4.75 20.52
C ARG A 55 -17.51 4.15 19.13
N MET A 56 -17.80 2.84 19.04
CA MET A 56 -17.99 2.11 17.77
C MET A 56 -19.46 1.76 17.45
N PHE A 57 -20.41 2.65 17.75
CA PHE A 57 -21.85 2.35 17.78
C PHE A 57 -22.56 1.98 16.45
N HIS A 58 -21.91 1.96 15.28
CA HIS A 58 -22.68 1.85 14.02
C HIS A 58 -22.17 0.83 12.98
N LYS A 59 -21.31 -0.12 13.33
CA LYS A 59 -20.86 -1.14 12.36
C LYS A 59 -20.93 -2.57 12.92
N SER A 60 -21.58 -3.46 12.17
CA SER A 60 -21.65 -4.90 12.38
C SER A 60 -20.28 -5.61 12.35
N HIS A 61 -19.20 -4.90 11.99
CA HIS A 61 -17.86 -5.45 11.74
C HIS A 61 -16.76 -4.91 12.68
N LYS A 62 -17.05 -4.62 13.95
CA LYS A 62 -16.09 -4.05 14.93
C LYS A 62 -14.73 -4.76 14.96
N ARG A 63 -14.73 -6.11 15.05
CA ARG A 63 -13.48 -6.92 15.11
C ARG A 63 -12.63 -6.78 13.84
N ARG A 64 -13.27 -6.79 12.67
CA ARG A 64 -12.57 -6.63 11.39
C ARG A 64 -11.92 -5.25 11.28
N VAL A 65 -12.63 -4.20 11.68
CA VAL A 65 -12.10 -2.82 11.67
C VAL A 65 -10.91 -2.70 12.63
N PHE A 66 -11.01 -3.26 13.84
CA PHE A 66 -9.90 -3.29 14.78
C PHE A 66 -8.67 -3.99 14.20
N LEU A 67 -8.83 -5.20 13.66
CA LEU A 67 -7.72 -5.96 13.06
C LEU A 67 -7.11 -5.23 11.86
N GLU A 68 -7.92 -4.52 11.07
CA GLU A 68 -7.43 -3.69 9.97
C GLU A 68 -6.61 -2.49 10.47
N GLN A 69 -7.08 -1.78 11.49
CA GLN A 69 -6.36 -0.67 12.11
C GLN A 69 -5.04 -1.15 12.73
N LEU A 70 -5.10 -2.25 13.48
CA LEU A 70 -3.92 -2.87 14.08
C LEU A 70 -2.90 -3.29 13.02
N GLY A 71 -3.36 -3.94 11.95
CA GLY A 71 -2.52 -4.31 10.83
C GLY A 71 -1.82 -3.11 10.19
N LYS A 72 -2.55 -1.98 10.03
CA LYS A 72 -1.96 -0.73 9.53
C LYS A 72 -0.86 -0.20 10.47
N VAL A 73 -1.13 -0.15 11.77
CA VAL A 73 -0.16 0.35 12.77
C VAL A 73 1.11 -0.52 12.79
N ILE A 74 0.97 -1.84 12.77
CA ILE A 74 2.11 -2.77 12.79
C ILE A 74 2.97 -2.61 11.53
N VAL A 75 2.33 -2.44 10.37
CA VAL A 75 3.03 -2.46 9.06
C VAL A 75 3.59 -1.08 8.69
N ALA A 76 3.00 0.03 9.16
CA ALA A 76 3.43 1.40 8.87
C ALA A 76 4.96 1.64 8.99
N PRO A 77 5.64 1.32 10.11
CA PRO A 77 7.08 1.58 10.24
C PRO A 77 7.94 0.69 9.33
N PHE A 78 7.41 -0.42 8.82
CA PHE A 78 8.11 -1.25 7.84
C PHE A 78 7.94 -0.72 6.42
N ILE A 79 6.76 -0.18 6.11
CA ILE A 79 6.50 0.48 4.83
C ILE A 79 7.36 1.74 4.69
N GLU A 80 7.43 2.57 5.73
CA GLU A 80 8.23 3.80 5.72
C GLU A 80 9.73 3.51 5.55
N ARG A 81 10.23 2.42 6.14
CA ARG A 81 11.63 1.99 5.96
C ARG A 81 11.89 1.35 4.60
N SER A 82 10.86 0.89 3.89
CA SER A 82 11.02 0.23 2.60
C SER A 82 11.32 1.25 1.51
N LYS A 83 12.58 1.30 1.05
CA LYS A 83 12.99 2.14 -0.09
C LYS A 83 12.35 1.73 -1.42
N ASN A 84 11.85 0.50 -1.50
CA ASN A 84 11.34 -0.09 -2.73
C ASN A 84 9.84 -0.36 -2.63
N VAL A 85 9.12 0.02 -3.68
CA VAL A 85 7.72 -0.38 -3.87
C VAL A 85 7.70 -1.86 -4.27
N PRO A 86 6.83 -2.68 -3.67
CA PRO A 86 6.71 -4.09 -4.04
C PRO A 86 6.35 -4.26 -5.52
N ARG A 87 6.85 -5.35 -6.11
CA ARG A 87 6.76 -5.61 -7.56
C ARG A 87 5.34 -5.89 -8.04
N THR A 88 4.48 -6.40 -7.17
CA THR A 88 3.08 -6.74 -7.44
C THR A 88 2.19 -5.52 -7.30
N GLU A 89 1.31 -5.30 -8.27
CA GLU A 89 0.42 -4.14 -8.29
C GLU A 89 -0.47 -4.04 -7.05
N ALA A 90 -1.05 -5.17 -6.61
CA ALA A 90 -1.89 -5.22 -5.41
C ALA A 90 -1.13 -4.76 -4.15
N SER A 91 0.11 -5.22 -3.98
CA SER A 91 0.95 -4.82 -2.84
C SER A 91 1.41 -3.38 -2.96
N ALA A 92 1.66 -2.90 -4.17
CA ALA A 92 2.04 -1.52 -4.42
C ALA A 92 0.88 -0.56 -4.11
N GLN A 93 -0.36 -0.93 -4.43
CA GLN A 93 -1.55 -0.16 -4.07
C GLN A 93 -1.74 -0.08 -2.56
N ILE A 94 -1.48 -1.18 -1.84
CA ILE A 94 -1.51 -1.20 -0.38
C ILE A 94 -0.47 -0.23 0.17
N VAL A 95 0.79 -0.29 -0.27
CA VAL A 95 1.84 0.63 0.19
C VAL A 95 1.50 2.09 -0.10
N LYS A 96 0.90 2.38 -1.27
CA LYS A 96 0.48 3.73 -1.66
C LYS A 96 -0.70 4.27 -0.85
N SER A 97 -1.50 3.41 -0.21
CA SER A 97 -2.66 3.83 0.59
C SER A 97 -2.30 4.16 2.05
N PHE A 98 -1.06 3.93 2.47
CA PHE A 98 -0.58 4.42 3.76
C PHE A 98 -0.28 5.92 3.65
N PRO A 99 -0.91 6.77 4.49
CA PRO A 99 -0.46 8.14 4.66
C PRO A 99 0.96 8.05 5.23
N SER A 100 1.97 8.48 4.46
CA SER A 100 3.30 8.69 5.00
C SER A 100 3.17 9.66 6.16
N ALA A 101 3.42 9.21 7.39
CA ALA A 101 3.25 10.05 8.55
C ALA A 101 4.42 11.04 8.63
N GLY A 102 4.25 12.21 8.00
CA GLY A 102 4.95 13.45 8.34
C GLY A 102 6.11 13.88 7.46
N LEU A 103 5.84 14.85 6.56
CA LEU A 103 6.30 16.22 6.79
C LEU A 103 5.14 17.17 6.44
N PRO A 104 4.97 18.31 7.14
CA PRO A 104 3.81 19.16 6.97
C PRO A 104 3.88 19.89 5.63
N ASP A 105 2.67 20.14 5.14
CA ASP A 105 2.27 21.02 4.05
C ASP A 105 3.29 22.15 3.78
N ARG A 106 3.97 22.07 2.63
CA ARG A 106 4.60 23.22 2.00
C ARG A 106 3.65 23.65 0.88
N PRO A 107 3.26 24.94 0.83
CA PRO A 107 2.29 25.40 -0.13
C PRO A 107 2.88 25.35 -1.54
N ASP A 108 2.06 24.85 -2.46
CA ASP A 108 2.06 25.04 -3.90
C ASP A 108 3.36 24.71 -4.67
N ASP A 109 3.34 23.55 -5.33
CA ASP A 109 3.79 23.44 -6.71
C ASP A 109 3.05 22.24 -7.33
N GLN A 110 2.10 22.53 -8.23
CA GLN A 110 1.42 21.55 -9.07
C GLN A 110 2.42 20.79 -9.97
N ALA A 111 3.08 19.78 -9.44
CA ALA A 111 3.84 18.81 -10.22
C ALA A 111 2.96 17.61 -10.58
N SER A 112 2.06 17.84 -11.54
CA SER A 112 1.64 16.90 -12.58
C SER A 112 1.83 15.40 -12.28
N THR A 113 0.73 14.73 -11.93
CA THR A 113 0.59 13.27 -12.03
C THR A 113 0.91 12.82 -13.46
N SER A 114 2.15 12.37 -13.70
CA SER A 114 2.52 11.73 -14.96
C SER A 114 2.16 10.25 -14.91
N THR A 115 0.93 9.96 -15.32
CA THR A 115 0.61 8.66 -15.90
C THR A 115 1.62 8.42 -17.01
N PHE A 116 2.51 7.42 -16.88
CA PHE A 116 3.42 7.00 -17.94
C PHE A 116 2.62 6.38 -19.10
N LYS A 117 1.87 7.20 -19.83
CA LYS A 117 1.51 6.91 -21.21
C LYS A 117 2.83 7.03 -21.99
N ALA A 118 3.22 5.97 -22.68
CA ALA A 118 4.36 6.01 -23.59
C ALA A 118 4.13 7.15 -24.60
N SER A 119 4.82 8.27 -24.39
CA SER A 119 4.68 9.45 -25.24
C SER A 119 5.08 9.07 -26.67
N LYS A 120 4.19 9.34 -27.63
CA LYS A 120 4.44 9.08 -29.06
C LYS A 120 5.65 9.91 -29.50
N ARG A 121 6.61 9.26 -30.15
CA ARG A 121 7.82 9.92 -30.68
C ARG A 121 7.44 10.98 -31.71
N LYS A 122 7.91 12.20 -31.49
CA LYS A 122 7.70 13.35 -32.37
C LYS A 122 8.95 13.57 -33.22
N ARG A 123 8.78 14.14 -34.41
CA ARG A 123 9.89 14.45 -35.31
C ARG A 123 10.78 15.54 -34.70
N CYS A 124 12.09 15.40 -34.82
CA CYS A 124 13.04 16.45 -34.47
C CYS A 124 12.80 17.71 -35.32
N GLN A 125 12.67 18.87 -34.67
CA GLN A 125 12.43 20.15 -35.35
C GLN A 125 13.65 20.69 -36.10
N PHE A 126 14.84 20.19 -35.79
CA PHE A 126 16.11 20.67 -36.36
C PHE A 126 16.67 19.74 -37.44
N CYS A 127 16.03 18.59 -37.69
CA CYS A 127 16.43 17.68 -38.76
C CYS A 127 15.68 18.01 -40.06
N PRO A 128 16.34 17.95 -41.23
CA PRO A 128 15.66 18.08 -42.51
C PRO A 128 14.57 16.99 -42.69
N LYS A 129 13.60 17.27 -43.56
CA LYS A 129 12.45 16.38 -43.81
C LYS A 129 12.85 14.99 -44.35
N GLU A 130 14.04 14.86 -44.88
CA GLU A 130 14.58 13.60 -45.42
C GLU A 130 15.12 12.68 -44.32
N LYS A 131 15.70 13.23 -43.24
CA LYS A 131 16.40 12.45 -42.21
C LYS A 131 15.51 11.77 -41.18
N GLY A 132 14.19 12.03 -41.21
CA GLY A 132 13.16 11.21 -40.53
C GLY A 132 13.28 10.97 -39.01
N ASN A 133 14.11 11.70 -38.26
CA ASN A 133 14.44 11.31 -36.89
C ASN A 133 13.33 11.65 -35.88
N ASN A 134 12.68 10.62 -35.37
CA ASN A 134 11.67 10.71 -34.31
C ASN A 134 12.30 10.52 -32.92
N THR A 135 11.97 11.42 -32.00
CA THR A 135 12.56 11.54 -30.65
C THR A 135 11.46 11.74 -29.61
N ASN A 136 11.74 11.29 -28.39
CA ASN A 136 10.96 11.64 -27.20
C ASN A 136 11.64 12.73 -26.36
N ASN A 137 12.84 13.16 -26.77
CA ASN A 137 13.62 14.12 -26.03
C ASN A 137 13.21 15.55 -26.38
N THR A 138 13.13 16.40 -25.37
CA THR A 138 12.77 17.82 -25.49
C THR A 138 13.82 18.68 -24.82
N CYS A 139 14.09 19.86 -25.39
CA CYS A 139 15.01 20.81 -24.76
C CYS A 139 14.39 21.38 -23.50
N PHE A 140 15.12 21.35 -22.38
CA PHE A 140 14.65 21.93 -21.12
C PHE A 140 14.33 23.43 -21.22
N LYS A 141 15.05 24.16 -22.08
CA LYS A 141 14.92 25.61 -22.20
C LYS A 141 13.80 26.06 -23.15
N CYS A 142 13.62 25.37 -24.27
CA CYS A 142 12.67 25.79 -25.32
C CYS A 142 11.54 24.79 -25.59
N ASN A 143 11.48 23.66 -24.87
CA ASN A 143 10.47 22.59 -25.01
C ASN A 143 10.28 22.02 -26.43
N LYS A 144 11.20 22.31 -27.35
CA LYS A 144 11.23 21.78 -28.73
C LYS A 144 11.72 20.33 -28.73
N CYS A 145 11.23 19.51 -29.67
CA CYS A 145 11.63 18.11 -29.81
C CYS A 145 12.97 18.00 -30.55
N ILE A 146 13.97 17.38 -29.91
CA ILE A 146 15.36 17.32 -30.41
C ILE A 146 15.88 15.88 -30.38
N CYS A 147 16.52 15.42 -31.46
CA CYS A 147 17.17 14.11 -31.50
C CYS A 147 18.55 14.16 -30.83
N LYS A 148 19.10 13.01 -30.43
CA LYS A 148 20.42 12.94 -29.76
C LYS A 148 21.58 13.56 -30.56
N GLY A 149 21.48 13.54 -31.89
CA GLY A 149 22.48 14.18 -32.75
C GLY A 149 22.39 15.72 -32.76
N CYS A 150 21.18 16.26 -32.68
CA CYS A 150 20.95 17.71 -32.63
C CYS A 150 21.09 18.29 -31.21
N SER A 151 20.99 17.47 -30.17
CA SER A 151 21.11 17.94 -28.77
C SER A 151 22.54 18.29 -28.37
N LEU A 152 23.54 17.73 -29.07
CA LEU A 152 24.96 18.05 -28.86
C LEU A 152 25.41 19.23 -29.74
N SER A 153 24.84 19.36 -30.95
CA SER A 153 25.23 20.39 -31.90
C SER A 153 24.54 21.74 -31.67
N TYR A 154 23.49 21.80 -30.85
CA TYR A 154 22.71 23.02 -30.63
C TYR A 154 22.58 23.32 -29.13
N CYS A 155 23.45 24.22 -28.66
CA CYS A 155 23.19 25.04 -27.48
C CYS A 155 23.39 26.49 -27.90
N SER A 156 22.41 27.06 -28.61
CA SER A 156 22.33 28.50 -28.80
C SER A 156 21.11 29.00 -28.05
N SER A 157 21.41 29.70 -26.95
CA SER A 157 20.57 30.61 -26.16
C SER A 157 19.07 30.35 -26.15
#